data_AF-A0A075JHT6-F1
#
_entry.id   AF-A0A075JHT6-F1
#
_cell.length_a   1.000
_cell.length_b   1.000
_cell.length_c   1.000
_cell.angle_alpha   90.00
_cell.angle_beta   90.00
_cell.angle_gamma   90.00
#
_symmetry.space_group_name_H-M   'P 1'
#
loop_
_entity.id
_entity.type
_entity.pdbx_description
1 polymer ?
#
loop_
_entity_poly.entity_id
_entity_poly.type
_entity_poly.pdbx_seq_one_letter_code
_entity_poly.pdbx_strand_id
1 'polypeptide(L)'
;MPRRVARHAAPLGDGRVVWLFGDTRRAPSHGATMVLNSMLISTRGCFAQVLTGGAVIPDPGVAGERLAAWPTCVISLDRGRWSELFVCTNTIRRHGGFWGFTLLGTSVTRFVVPDGGAARRLETVALSADDDALDHVTWGTASVADDGWIVVYGTRAPTGGFGREVYVARTRPEDIENMARRQYRGATGWGTRRQMTPGTRLGPCET
;
A
#
# COMPACT_ATOMS: atom_id res chain seq x y z
N MET A 1 -5.48 -7.21 25.58
CA MET A 1 -5.18 -7.71 24.22
C MET A 1 -4.65 -6.55 23.38
N PRO A 2 -3.41 -6.59 22.88
CA PRO A 2 -2.90 -5.54 22.00
C PRO A 2 -3.66 -5.61 20.67
N ARG A 3 -4.46 -4.59 20.37
CA ARG A 3 -5.10 -4.42 19.06
C ARG A 3 -3.99 -4.08 18.06
N ARG A 4 -3.59 -5.05 17.22
CA ARG A 4 -2.62 -4.82 16.15
C ARG A 4 -3.28 -3.89 15.14
N VAL A 5 -2.74 -2.69 14.96
CA VAL A 5 -3.12 -1.78 13.88
C VAL A 5 -2.10 -1.95 12.77
N ALA A 6 -2.54 -2.33 11.57
CA ALA A 6 -1.69 -2.24 10.38
C ALA A 6 -1.40 -0.77 10.13
N ARG A 7 -0.13 -0.38 10.25
CA ARG A 7 0.34 0.99 10.08
C ARG A 7 1.47 1.03 9.07
N HIS A 8 1.42 2.02 8.19
CA HIS A 8 2.50 2.31 7.26
C HIS A 8 2.91 3.76 7.43
N ALA A 9 4.20 4.06 7.36
CA ALA A 9 4.71 5.41 7.55
C ALA A 9 5.81 5.73 6.56
N ALA A 10 5.87 7.00 6.15
CA ALA A 10 6.96 7.52 5.33
C ALA A 10 7.31 8.96 5.72
N PRO A 11 8.58 9.36 5.60
CA PRO A 11 8.97 10.75 5.79
C PRO A 11 8.44 11.63 4.65
N LEU A 12 8.20 12.90 4.95
CA LEU A 12 7.93 13.97 3.99
C LEU A 12 9.17 14.86 3.84
N GLY A 13 9.30 15.54 2.70
CA GLY A 13 10.44 16.42 2.40
C GLY A 13 10.64 17.56 3.42
N ASP A 14 9.56 18.02 4.05
CA ASP A 14 9.59 19.06 5.08
C ASP A 14 9.83 18.54 6.52
N GLY A 15 10.27 17.29 6.66
CA GLY A 15 10.62 16.68 7.95
C GLY A 15 9.43 16.18 8.77
N ARG A 16 8.21 16.27 8.24
CA ARG A 16 7.03 15.60 8.81
C ARG A 16 7.00 14.12 8.45
N VAL A 17 6.08 13.38 9.08
CA VAL A 17 5.84 11.96 8.78
C VAL A 17 4.36 11.76 8.45
N VAL A 18 4.09 11.05 7.37
CA VAL A 18 2.73 10.57 7.05
C VAL A 18 2.54 9.16 7.59
N TRP A 19 1.35 8.90 8.12
CA TRP A 19 0.93 7.62 8.67
C TRP A 19 -0.38 7.19 8.02
N LEU A 20 -0.42 5.94 7.57
CA LEU A 20 -1.59 5.30 7.00
C LEU A 20 -2.03 4.17 7.92
N PHE A 21 -3.35 4.07 8.12
CA PHE A 21 -3.96 3.03 8.93
C PHE A 21 -5.09 2.36 8.14
N GLY A 22 -5.34 1.09 8.43
CA GLY A 22 -6.59 0.41 8.05
C GLY A 22 -7.76 0.86 8.92
N ASP A 23 -8.64 -0.08 9.29
CA ASP A 23 -9.84 0.16 10.08
C ASP A 23 -9.62 1.10 11.26
N THR A 24 -10.23 2.28 11.18
CA THR A 24 -10.05 3.38 12.12
C THR A 24 -11.40 3.83 12.66
N ARG A 25 -11.51 3.90 14.00
CA ARG A 25 -12.65 4.54 14.65
C ARG A 25 -12.43 6.04 14.75
N ARG A 26 -13.45 6.83 14.42
CA ARG A 26 -13.46 8.29 14.49
C ARG A 26 -14.53 8.76 15.47
N ALA A 27 -14.35 9.97 16.01
CA ALA A 27 -15.38 10.61 16.81
C ALA A 27 -16.66 10.82 15.97
N PRO A 28 -17.87 10.69 16.55
CA PRO A 28 -19.13 10.83 15.80
C PRO A 28 -19.30 12.17 15.07
N SER A 29 -18.65 13.24 15.55
CA SER A 29 -18.68 14.57 14.96
C SER A 29 -17.95 14.69 13.60
N HIS A 30 -17.30 13.64 13.12
CA HIS A 30 -16.44 13.66 11.93
C HIS A 30 -16.96 12.73 10.81
N GLY A 31 -18.28 12.52 10.76
CA GLY A 31 -18.93 11.67 9.76
C GLY A 31 -18.96 10.19 10.18
N ALA A 32 -18.60 9.28 9.26
CA ALA A 32 -18.60 7.84 9.55
C ALA A 32 -17.71 7.50 10.75
N THR A 33 -18.28 6.85 11.77
CA THR A 33 -17.62 6.48 13.03
C THR A 33 -16.59 5.37 12.86
N MET A 34 -16.68 4.60 11.78
CA MET A 34 -15.67 3.63 11.35
C MET A 34 -15.36 3.88 9.88
N VAL A 35 -14.08 3.97 9.55
CA VAL A 35 -13.58 4.03 8.17
C VAL A 35 -12.54 2.96 7.91
N LEU A 36 -12.47 2.49 6.68
CA LEU A 36 -11.67 1.31 6.32
C LEU A 36 -10.21 1.65 6.03
N ASN A 37 -9.90 2.94 5.92
CA ASN A 37 -8.55 3.47 5.99
C ASN A 37 -8.56 4.94 6.46
N SER A 38 -7.46 5.37 7.05
CA SER A 38 -7.27 6.76 7.48
C SER A 38 -5.82 7.20 7.32
N MET A 39 -5.61 8.52 7.35
CA MET A 39 -4.28 9.12 7.25
C MET A 39 -4.09 10.17 8.35
N LEU A 40 -2.86 10.24 8.84
CA LEU A 40 -2.41 11.23 9.80
C LEU A 40 -1.05 11.80 9.35
N ILE A 41 -0.81 13.08 9.61
CA ILE A 41 0.50 13.70 9.44
C ILE A 41 0.98 14.17 10.82
N SER A 42 2.24 13.89 11.14
CA SER A 42 2.85 14.32 12.41
C SER A 42 4.13 15.11 12.22
N THR A 43 4.39 16.00 13.16
CA THR A 43 5.72 16.57 13.44
C THR A 43 6.29 15.91 14.70
N ARG A 44 7.42 16.41 15.24
CA ARG A 44 7.92 15.97 16.56
C ARG A 44 6.96 16.25 17.72
N GLY A 45 6.07 17.24 17.61
CA GLY A 45 5.23 17.70 18.72
C GLY A 45 3.72 17.66 18.47
N CYS A 46 3.29 17.46 17.23
CA CYS A 46 1.88 17.54 16.85
C CYS A 46 1.48 16.37 15.95
N PHE A 47 0.23 15.95 16.08
CA PHE A 47 -0.43 14.98 15.21
C PHE A 47 -1.69 15.62 14.63
N ALA A 48 -1.86 15.54 13.31
CA ALA A 48 -3.02 16.10 12.61
C ALA A 48 -3.63 15.04 11.69
N GLN A 49 -4.89 14.71 11.93
CA GLN A 49 -5.62 13.78 11.08
C GLN A 49 -5.97 14.44 9.75
N VAL A 50 -5.85 13.70 8.65
CA VAL A 50 -6.43 14.09 7.35
C VAL A 50 -7.91 13.75 7.37
N LEU A 51 -8.76 14.79 7.40
CA LEU A 51 -10.21 14.64 7.49
C LEU A 51 -10.85 14.65 6.10
N THR A 52 -11.66 13.61 5.85
CA THR A 52 -12.56 13.50 4.71
C THR A 52 -13.93 13.04 5.23
N GLY A 53 -14.98 13.12 4.40
CA GLY A 53 -16.31 12.61 4.78
C GLY A 53 -16.34 11.10 5.10
N GLY A 54 -15.35 10.33 4.63
CA GLY A 54 -15.25 8.89 4.79
C GLY A 54 -13.80 8.42 4.94
N ALA A 55 -13.44 7.32 4.28
CA ALA A 55 -12.04 6.88 4.18
C ALA A 55 -11.20 7.88 3.37
N VAL A 56 -9.88 7.91 3.60
CA VAL A 56 -8.97 8.81 2.84
C VAL A 56 -8.72 8.30 1.41
N ILE A 57 -8.76 6.97 1.23
CA ILE A 57 -8.87 6.28 -0.04
C ILE A 57 -10.29 5.70 -0.10
N PRO A 58 -11.15 6.15 -1.03
CA PRO A 58 -12.49 5.61 -1.19
C PRO A 58 -12.48 4.10 -1.42
N ASP A 59 -13.52 3.41 -0.93
CA ASP A 59 -13.69 1.98 -1.19
C ASP A 59 -13.87 1.74 -2.69
N PRO A 60 -13.23 0.69 -3.26
CA PRO A 60 -13.40 0.35 -4.66
C PRO A 60 -14.79 -0.26 -4.87
N GLY A 61 -15.43 0.03 -6.00
CA GLY A 61 -16.75 -0.51 -6.35
C GLY A 61 -17.93 0.43 -6.04
N VAL A 62 -19.14 -0.08 -6.21
CA VAL A 62 -20.39 0.67 -5.98
C VAL A 62 -20.89 0.52 -4.55
N ALA A 63 -21.66 1.51 -4.08
CA ALA A 63 -22.25 1.49 -2.75
C ALA A 63 -23.09 0.21 -2.55
N GLY A 64 -22.76 -0.56 -1.51
CA GLY A 64 -23.43 -1.83 -1.18
C GLY A 64 -22.52 -3.05 -1.32
N GLU A 65 -21.47 -2.97 -2.13
CA GLU A 65 -20.42 -3.98 -2.13
C GLU A 65 -19.57 -3.85 -0.85
N ARG A 66 -19.26 -4.98 -0.19
CA ARG A 66 -18.42 -5.00 1.02
C ARG A 66 -16.93 -4.97 0.68
N LEU A 67 -16.57 -4.12 -0.28
CA LEU A 67 -15.20 -3.92 -0.71
C LEU A 67 -14.53 -2.83 0.13
N ALA A 68 -13.23 -2.92 0.31
CA ALA A 68 -12.44 -1.88 0.95
C ALA A 68 -11.04 -1.79 0.37
N ALA A 69 -10.48 -0.58 0.36
CA ALA A 69 -9.07 -0.35 0.08
C ALA A 69 -8.28 -0.38 1.40
N TRP A 70 -7.50 -1.43 1.62
CA TRP A 70 -6.62 -1.54 2.78
C TRP A 70 -5.18 -1.13 2.45
N PRO A 71 -4.61 -0.10 3.10
CA PRO A 71 -3.22 0.29 2.90
C PRO A 71 -2.27 -0.84 3.26
N THR A 72 -1.29 -1.06 2.40
CA THR A 72 -0.26 -2.09 2.57
C THR A 72 1.16 -1.55 2.39
N CYS A 73 1.30 -0.37 1.79
CA CYS A 73 2.57 0.31 1.64
C CYS A 73 2.35 1.83 1.56
N VAL A 74 3.37 2.62 1.85
CA VAL A 74 3.43 4.03 1.46
C VAL A 74 4.85 4.35 1.01
N ILE A 75 4.97 4.96 -0.17
CA ILE A 75 6.21 5.52 -0.70
C ILE A 75 6.03 7.04 -0.73
N SER A 76 7.08 7.77 -0.35
CA SER A 76 7.11 9.23 -0.39
C SER A 76 8.31 9.67 -1.22
N LEU A 77 8.07 10.58 -2.16
CA LEU A 77 9.08 11.21 -2.97
C LEU A 77 9.06 12.71 -2.72
N ASP A 78 10.22 13.26 -2.36
CA ASP A 78 10.37 14.70 -2.21
C ASP A 78 10.42 15.39 -3.58
N ARG A 79 9.60 16.43 -3.75
CA ARG A 79 9.54 17.29 -4.94
C ARG A 79 9.91 18.74 -4.60
N GLY A 80 10.56 18.97 -3.47
CA GLY A 80 11.07 20.26 -3.02
C GLY A 80 10.06 21.08 -2.23
N ARG A 81 8.90 21.41 -2.82
CA ARG A 81 7.82 22.19 -2.14
C ARG A 81 6.59 21.38 -1.76
N TRP A 82 6.62 20.09 -2.07
CA TRP A 82 5.61 19.13 -1.70
C TRP A 82 6.24 17.74 -1.74
N SER A 83 5.64 16.81 -1.02
CA SER A 83 5.89 15.39 -1.18
C SER A 83 4.81 14.74 -2.04
N GLU A 84 5.22 13.83 -2.89
CA GLU A 84 4.33 12.96 -3.65
C GLU A 84 4.28 11.60 -2.97
N LEU A 85 3.08 11.11 -2.67
CA LEU A 85 2.89 9.81 -2.04
C LEU A 85 2.26 8.83 -3.00
N PHE A 86 2.76 7.60 -2.95
CA PHE A 86 2.13 6.45 -3.58
C PHE A 86 1.75 5.46 -2.49
N VAL A 87 0.45 5.29 -2.26
CA VAL A 87 -0.08 4.36 -1.26
C VAL A 87 -0.54 3.10 -1.98
N CYS A 88 0.14 1.97 -1.75
CA CYS A 88 -0.36 0.68 -2.22
C CYS A 88 -1.55 0.28 -1.35
N THR A 89 -2.60 -0.22 -1.98
CA THR A 89 -3.74 -0.82 -1.30
C THR A 89 -4.06 -2.17 -1.87
N ASN A 90 -4.57 -3.06 -1.02
CA ASN A 90 -5.28 -4.25 -1.48
C ASN A 90 -6.78 -3.99 -1.45
N THR A 91 -7.47 -4.41 -2.51
CA THR A 91 -8.92 -4.57 -2.51
C THR A 91 -9.26 -5.79 -1.67
N ILE A 92 -10.03 -5.58 -0.60
CA ILE A 92 -10.56 -6.66 0.23
C ILE A 92 -12.06 -6.78 0.11
N ARG A 93 -12.58 -8.00 0.00
CA ARG A 93 -14.01 -8.30 0.12
C ARG A 93 -14.32 -8.92 1.47
N ARG A 94 -15.10 -8.23 2.29
CA ARG A 94 -15.46 -8.71 3.64
C ARG A 94 -16.62 -9.69 3.62
N HIS A 95 -16.49 -10.75 4.39
CA HIS A 95 -17.52 -11.76 4.60
C HIS A 95 -17.31 -12.43 5.98
N GLY A 96 -18.26 -13.26 6.45
CA GLY A 96 -18.00 -14.15 7.60
C GLY A 96 -17.56 -13.50 8.93
N GLY A 97 -18.13 -12.36 9.32
CA GLY A 97 -17.81 -11.68 10.59
C GLY A 97 -16.61 -10.73 10.50
N PHE A 98 -16.00 -10.37 11.64
CA PHE A 98 -14.98 -9.30 11.69
C PHE A 98 -13.65 -9.69 11.01
N TRP A 99 -13.33 -10.98 10.90
CA TRP A 99 -12.04 -11.47 10.40
C TRP A 99 -12.10 -12.10 9.01
N GLY A 100 -13.29 -12.33 8.45
CA GLY A 100 -13.41 -12.95 7.13
C GLY A 100 -13.21 -11.92 6.02
N PHE A 101 -12.18 -12.13 5.22
CA PHE A 101 -11.93 -11.32 4.04
C PHE A 101 -11.26 -12.13 2.94
N THR A 102 -11.54 -11.76 1.69
CA THR A 102 -10.81 -12.21 0.51
C THR A 102 -9.98 -11.04 0.01
N LEU A 103 -8.70 -11.27 -0.29
CA LEU A 103 -7.87 -10.33 -1.03
C LEU A 103 -8.13 -10.54 -2.52
N LEU A 104 -8.44 -9.47 -3.25
CA LEU A 104 -8.82 -9.55 -4.66
C LEU A 104 -7.74 -8.97 -5.58
N GLY A 105 -7.29 -7.77 -5.30
CA GLY A 105 -6.41 -7.05 -6.21
C GLY A 105 -5.59 -6.01 -5.50
N THR A 106 -4.66 -5.42 -6.24
CA THR A 106 -3.80 -4.34 -5.74
C THR A 106 -4.05 -3.08 -6.55
N SER A 107 -4.15 -1.96 -5.86
CA SER A 107 -4.17 -0.62 -6.46
C SER A 107 -3.06 0.25 -5.89
N VAL A 108 -2.79 1.36 -6.55
CA VAL A 108 -1.97 2.45 -6.02
C VAL A 108 -2.78 3.74 -6.05
N THR A 109 -2.79 4.46 -4.93
CA THR A 109 -3.40 5.78 -4.84
C THR A 109 -2.34 6.84 -4.68
N ARG A 110 -2.40 7.85 -5.53
CA ARG A 110 -1.48 8.99 -5.53
C ARG A 110 -2.01 10.11 -4.66
N PHE A 111 -1.14 10.66 -3.83
CA PHE A 111 -1.40 11.88 -3.06
C PHE A 111 -0.29 12.89 -3.29
N VAL A 112 -0.63 14.14 -3.00
CA VAL A 112 0.34 15.23 -2.87
C VAL A 112 0.18 15.86 -1.50
N VAL A 113 1.29 16.18 -0.86
CA VAL A 113 1.32 16.82 0.46
C VAL A 113 2.17 18.07 0.32
N PRO A 114 1.57 19.26 0.16
CA PRO A 114 2.33 20.51 0.20
C PRO A 114 2.97 20.69 1.58
N ASP A 115 4.09 21.39 1.61
CA ASP A 115 4.81 21.68 2.85
C ASP A 115 3.90 22.42 3.84
N GLY A 116 3.91 21.98 5.10
CA GLY A 116 2.99 22.47 6.14
C GLY A 116 1.49 22.20 5.90
N GLY A 117 1.09 21.68 4.73
CA GLY A 117 -0.31 21.46 4.36
C GLY A 117 -0.80 20.03 4.56
N ALA A 118 -2.09 19.79 4.28
CA ALA A 118 -2.72 18.47 4.35
C ALA A 118 -2.53 17.68 3.06
N ALA A 119 -2.56 16.35 3.16
CA ALA A 119 -2.54 15.47 2.00
C ALA A 119 -3.81 15.62 1.15
N ARG A 120 -3.64 15.68 -0.17
CA ARG A 120 -4.71 15.73 -1.17
C ARG A 120 -4.59 14.51 -2.07
N ARG A 121 -5.67 13.75 -2.21
CA ARG A 121 -5.74 12.62 -3.15
C ARG A 121 -5.80 13.15 -4.58
N LEU A 122 -5.06 12.53 -5.48
CA LEU A 122 -5.12 12.81 -6.92
C LEU A 122 -5.96 11.75 -7.62
N GLU A 123 -5.44 10.53 -7.70
CA GLU A 123 -6.04 9.44 -8.46
C GLU A 123 -5.73 8.08 -7.83
N THR A 124 -6.48 7.05 -8.24
CA THR A 124 -6.24 5.66 -7.89
C THR A 124 -6.18 4.85 -9.17
N VAL A 125 -5.12 4.05 -9.31
CA VAL A 125 -4.93 3.15 -10.45
C VAL A 125 -4.91 1.71 -9.97
N ALA A 126 -5.77 0.87 -10.55
CA ALA A 126 -5.74 -0.57 -10.32
C ALA A 126 -4.50 -1.15 -11.02
N LEU A 127 -3.67 -1.87 -10.25
CA LEU A 127 -2.47 -2.52 -10.76
C LEU A 127 -2.78 -3.93 -11.26
N SER A 128 -3.70 -4.63 -10.58
CA SER A 128 -4.21 -5.93 -11.01
C SER A 128 -5.73 -5.87 -11.16
N ALA A 129 -6.27 -6.78 -11.97
CA ALA A 129 -7.67 -7.13 -11.85
C ALA A 129 -7.95 -7.74 -10.46
N ASP A 130 -9.19 -7.64 -10.01
CA ASP A 130 -9.68 -8.34 -8.84
C ASP A 130 -9.82 -9.84 -9.18
N ASP A 131 -9.16 -10.69 -8.40
CA ASP A 131 -9.11 -12.14 -8.55
C ASP A 131 -9.04 -12.79 -7.15
N ASP A 132 -9.92 -13.74 -6.85
CA ASP A 132 -9.94 -14.42 -5.55
C ASP A 132 -9.10 -15.70 -5.50
N ALA A 133 -8.44 -16.08 -6.60
CA ALA A 133 -7.56 -17.23 -6.65
C ALA A 133 -6.35 -17.05 -5.71
N LEU A 134 -6.07 -18.02 -4.84
CA LEU A 134 -5.00 -17.86 -3.82
C LEU A 134 -3.57 -17.96 -4.38
N ASP A 135 -3.43 -18.37 -5.63
CA ASP A 135 -2.16 -18.56 -6.33
C ASP A 135 -1.72 -17.35 -7.18
N HIS A 136 -2.44 -16.21 -7.09
CA HIS A 136 -1.93 -14.96 -7.63
C HIS A 136 -0.90 -14.32 -6.68
N VAL A 137 0.08 -13.59 -7.24
CA VAL A 137 0.99 -12.77 -6.45
C VAL A 137 0.31 -11.45 -6.11
N THR A 138 0.04 -11.22 -4.83
CA THR A 138 -0.43 -9.92 -4.33
C THR A 138 0.76 -8.99 -4.17
N TRP A 139 0.83 -7.91 -4.96
CA TRP A 139 1.94 -6.96 -4.95
C TRP A 139 1.72 -5.81 -3.99
N GLY A 140 2.78 -5.12 -3.58
CA GLY A 140 2.67 -3.92 -2.75
C GLY A 140 2.39 -4.22 -1.29
N THR A 141 2.68 -5.44 -0.81
CA THR A 141 2.60 -5.80 0.61
C THR A 141 3.67 -5.11 1.45
N ALA A 142 4.76 -4.70 0.80
CA ALA A 142 5.76 -3.77 1.30
C ALA A 142 6.48 -3.13 0.10
N SER A 143 7.11 -1.98 0.33
CA SER A 143 7.93 -1.31 -0.68
C SER A 143 9.01 -0.44 -0.03
N VAL A 144 10.04 -0.15 -0.81
CA VAL A 144 11.13 0.76 -0.43
C VAL A 144 11.58 1.53 -1.66
N ALA A 145 11.88 2.82 -1.50
CA ALA A 145 12.56 3.62 -2.51
C ALA A 145 14.08 3.52 -2.29
N ASP A 146 14.82 3.18 -3.32
CA ASP A 146 16.28 2.96 -3.28
C ASP A 146 16.90 3.28 -4.65
N ASP A 147 17.94 4.12 -4.68
CA ASP A 147 18.73 4.50 -5.88
C ASP A 147 17.90 4.76 -7.16
N GLY A 148 16.88 5.63 -7.06
CA GLY A 148 16.01 5.98 -8.19
C GLY A 148 15.10 4.85 -8.66
N TRP A 149 14.97 3.78 -7.88
CA TRP A 149 14.00 2.71 -8.02
C TRP A 149 13.03 2.69 -6.85
N ILE A 150 11.87 2.10 -7.11
CA ILE A 150 10.93 1.67 -6.08
C ILE A 150 10.92 0.15 -6.15
N VAL A 151 11.43 -0.49 -5.11
CA VAL A 151 11.35 -1.94 -4.92
C VAL A 151 10.00 -2.26 -4.30
N VAL A 152 9.28 -3.19 -4.92
CA VAL A 152 7.93 -3.62 -4.52
C VAL A 152 7.98 -5.12 -4.22
N TYR A 153 7.56 -5.48 -3.01
CA TYR A 153 7.45 -6.87 -2.60
C TYR A 153 6.05 -7.40 -2.92
N GLY A 154 6.01 -8.66 -3.33
CA GLY A 154 4.78 -9.41 -3.56
C GLY A 154 4.77 -10.70 -2.77
N THR A 155 3.58 -11.20 -2.45
CA THR A 155 3.42 -12.48 -1.76
C THR A 155 2.38 -13.37 -2.43
N ARG A 156 2.61 -14.68 -2.40
CA ARG A 156 1.66 -15.69 -2.87
C ARG A 156 1.52 -16.80 -1.83
N ALA A 157 0.34 -17.43 -1.74
CA ALA A 157 0.21 -18.67 -0.98
C ALA A 157 0.81 -19.85 -1.78
N PRO A 158 1.75 -20.64 -1.21
CA PRO A 158 2.31 -21.79 -1.92
C PRO A 158 1.26 -22.90 -2.07
N THR A 159 1.28 -23.60 -3.20
CA THR A 159 0.43 -24.79 -3.41
C THR A 159 0.88 -25.92 -2.47
N GLY A 160 -0.04 -26.43 -1.64
CA GLY A 160 0.19 -27.62 -0.81
C GLY A 160 1.12 -27.42 0.39
N GLY A 161 1.40 -26.18 0.79
CA GLY A 161 2.30 -25.88 1.91
C GLY A 161 1.80 -24.76 2.82
N PHE A 162 2.50 -24.54 3.93
CA PHE A 162 2.27 -23.42 4.85
C PHE A 162 3.19 -22.24 4.54
N GLY A 163 2.76 -21.02 4.86
CA GLY A 163 3.55 -19.80 4.72
C GLY A 163 3.20 -18.96 3.48
N ARG A 164 4.13 -18.10 3.06
CA ARG A 164 4.02 -17.24 1.88
C ARG A 164 5.31 -17.25 1.09
N GLU A 165 5.22 -17.38 -0.22
CA GLU A 165 6.32 -17.12 -1.12
C GLU A 165 6.48 -15.60 -1.27
N VAL A 166 7.73 -15.13 -1.32
CA VAL A 166 8.04 -13.71 -1.47
C VAL A 166 8.62 -13.48 -2.86
N TYR A 167 8.15 -12.42 -3.51
CA TYR A 167 8.59 -11.98 -4.82
C TYR A 167 9.08 -10.54 -4.74
N VAL A 168 10.01 -10.20 -5.62
CA VAL A 168 10.60 -8.86 -5.67
C VAL A 168 10.46 -8.32 -7.09
N ALA A 169 9.92 -7.12 -7.19
CA ALA A 169 9.93 -6.31 -8.40
C ALA A 169 10.56 -4.96 -8.10
N ARG A 170 11.00 -4.25 -9.13
CA ARG A 170 11.37 -2.85 -9.05
C ARG A 170 10.79 -2.07 -10.23
N THR A 171 10.55 -0.79 -10.01
CA THR A 171 10.00 0.12 -11.01
C THR A 171 10.61 1.50 -10.84
N ARG A 172 10.63 2.29 -11.91
CA ARG A 172 10.91 3.72 -11.77
C ARG A 172 9.71 4.42 -11.12
N PRO A 173 9.94 5.50 -10.35
CA PRO A 173 8.87 6.32 -9.78
C PRO A 173 7.75 6.71 -10.75
N GLU A 174 8.12 7.19 -11.94
CA GLU A 174 7.21 7.62 -13.00
C GLU A 174 6.39 6.47 -13.60
N ASP A 175 6.82 5.22 -13.41
CA ASP A 175 6.20 4.02 -13.95
C ASP A 175 5.49 3.19 -12.86
N ILE A 176 5.36 3.69 -11.62
CA ILE A 176 4.86 2.89 -10.49
C ILE A 176 3.46 2.30 -10.73
N GLU A 177 2.64 3.01 -11.49
CA GLU A 177 1.28 2.63 -11.87
C GLU A 177 1.24 1.65 -13.05
N ASN A 178 2.37 1.46 -13.76
CA ASN A 178 2.48 0.64 -14.95
C ASN A 178 3.17 -0.70 -14.67
N MET A 179 2.36 -1.74 -14.41
CA MET A 179 2.89 -3.09 -14.15
C MET A 179 3.72 -3.69 -15.29
N ALA A 180 3.52 -3.26 -16.54
CA ALA A 180 4.23 -3.79 -17.71
C ALA A 180 5.67 -3.26 -17.80
N ARG A 181 5.98 -2.13 -17.16
CA ARG A 181 7.32 -1.52 -17.12
C ARG A 181 8.16 -1.96 -15.93
N ARG A 182 7.59 -2.77 -15.04
CA ARG A 182 8.30 -3.32 -13.88
C ARG A 182 9.34 -4.35 -14.30
N GLN A 183 10.44 -4.38 -13.54
CA GLN A 183 11.43 -5.43 -13.61
C GLN A 183 11.22 -6.38 -12.43
N TYR A 184 11.20 -7.67 -12.69
CA TYR A 184 11.02 -8.72 -11.71
C TYR A 184 12.35 -9.41 -11.45
N ARG A 185 12.62 -9.75 -10.19
CA ARG A 185 13.83 -10.51 -9.83
C ARG A 185 13.59 -11.99 -10.11
N GLY A 186 14.37 -12.54 -11.04
CA GLY A 186 14.46 -13.97 -11.29
C GLY A 186 15.77 -14.55 -10.73
N ALA A 187 16.00 -15.85 -11.00
CA ALA A 187 17.19 -16.56 -10.54
C ALA A 187 18.52 -15.97 -11.06
N THR A 188 18.54 -15.49 -12.31
CA THR A 188 19.76 -15.01 -12.98
C THR A 188 19.89 -13.49 -13.03
N GLY A 189 18.89 -12.73 -12.56
CA GLY A 189 18.92 -11.27 -12.58
C GLY A 189 17.54 -10.63 -12.71
N TRP A 190 17.53 -9.37 -13.16
CA TRP A 190 16.31 -8.60 -13.41
C TRP A 190 15.79 -8.83 -14.84
N GLY A 191 14.49 -9.00 -14.99
CA GLY A 191 13.85 -9.14 -16.31
C GLY A 191 12.43 -8.59 -16.33
N THR A 192 11.88 -8.36 -17.52
CA THR A 192 10.51 -7.81 -17.70
C THR A 192 9.44 -8.90 -17.78
N ARG A 193 9.83 -10.15 -18.01
CA ARG A 193 8.92 -11.29 -18.06
C ARG A 193 8.49 -11.64 -16.63
N ARG A 194 7.19 -11.86 -16.41
CA ARG A 194 6.62 -12.40 -15.17
C ARG A 194 7.04 -13.87 -14.89
N GLN A 195 8.14 -14.36 -15.45
CA GLN A 195 8.77 -15.61 -15.02
C GLN A 195 9.52 -15.32 -13.72
N MET A 196 8.78 -15.39 -12.63
CA MET A 196 9.27 -15.06 -11.31
C MET A 196 9.66 -16.33 -10.59
N THR A 197 10.90 -16.41 -10.16
CA THR A 197 11.29 -17.38 -9.14
C THR A 197 10.99 -16.74 -7.79
N PRO A 198 10.37 -17.43 -6.82
CA PRO A 198 10.32 -16.94 -5.45
C PRO A 198 11.72 -16.49 -5.03
N GLY A 199 11.83 -15.33 -4.40
CA GLY A 199 13.10 -14.77 -3.98
C GLY A 199 13.89 -15.81 -3.19
N THR A 200 15.07 -16.17 -3.68
CA THR A 200 16.01 -16.97 -2.92
C THR A 200 16.30 -16.23 -1.62
N ARG A 201 16.34 -16.96 -0.50
CA ARG A 201 16.59 -16.44 0.86
C ARG A 201 17.46 -15.19 0.80
N LEU A 202 16.99 -14.08 1.38
CA LEU A 202 17.87 -12.95 1.68
C LEU A 202 19.07 -13.53 2.41
N GLY A 203 20.25 -13.47 1.78
CA GLY A 203 21.50 -13.82 2.43
C GLY A 203 21.65 -12.98 3.70
N PRO A 204 22.45 -13.42 4.68
CA PRO A 204 22.69 -12.62 5.88
C PRO A 204 23.13 -11.21 5.47
N CYS A 205 22.56 -10.19 6.11
CA CYS A 205 23.08 -8.83 6.00
C CYS A 205 24.56 -8.89 6.38
N GLU A 206 25.45 -8.62 5.44
CA GLU A 206 26.85 -8.39 5.78
C GLU A 206 26.91 -7.12 6.63
N THR A 207 27.47 -7.26 7.83
CA THR A 207 27.73 -6.21 8.82
C THR A 207 28.96 -5.41 8.44
#